data_AF-A0A6B3H4K8-F1
#
_entry.id   AF-A0A6B3H4K8-F1
#
_cell.length_a   1.000
_cell.length_b   1.000
_cell.length_c   1.000
_cell.angle_alpha   90.00
_cell.angle_beta   90.00
_cell.angle_gamma   90.00
#
_symmetry.space_group_name_H-M   'P 1'
#
loop_
_entity.id
_entity.type
_entity.pdbx_description
1 polymer ?
#
loop_
_entity_poly.entity_id
_entity_poly.type
_entity_poly.pdbx_seq_one_letter_code
_entity_poly.pdbx_strand_id
1 'polypeptide(L)'
;MSRERTAYFEELSALLRERDMPPARVDALVRELAAYAVEARSPLVEEFGPAGELADRLTDRQSADAADGPEAGAETWVWTADALQEVRLLERFGGQGWEVERLDRLGRFVCRRDRQHPLRWAYRREAAGPRERERLTGRLATEGWEPCGVWGPFAYFKRPEAAVTGPAARLSRPPAPPRRRVYFAPRLCVTLVASVLVAVVMVRLGASGTGSTDGETLAGALVGLAAGGLLGARVWKSASRKHSG
;
A
#
# COMPACT_ATOMS: atom_id res chain seq x y z
N MET A 1 -10.13 13.77 -23.97
CA MET A 1 -9.16 12.66 -24.03
C MET A 1 -8.33 12.83 -25.29
N SER A 2 -6.99 12.72 -25.22
CA SER A 2 -6.16 12.75 -26.43
C SER A 2 -6.36 11.48 -27.26
N ARG A 3 -6.15 11.56 -28.57
CA ARG A 3 -6.35 10.44 -29.51
C ARG A 3 -5.48 9.22 -29.15
N GLU A 4 -4.24 9.47 -28.75
CA GLU A 4 -3.27 8.46 -28.28
C GLU A 4 -3.75 7.72 -27.03
N ARG A 5 -4.38 8.43 -26.09
CA ARG A 5 -4.94 7.83 -24.87
C ARG A 5 -6.10 6.89 -25.17
N THR A 6 -6.91 7.24 -26.17
CA THR A 6 -8.05 6.41 -26.59
C THR A 6 -7.54 5.13 -27.24
N ALA A 7 -6.57 5.23 -28.15
CA ALA A 7 -5.96 4.09 -28.82
C ALA A 7 -5.30 3.10 -27.83
N TYR A 8 -4.56 3.60 -26.83
CA TYR A 8 -3.91 2.75 -25.83
C TYR A 8 -4.91 1.93 -25.01
N PHE A 9 -6.02 2.54 -24.57
CA PHE A 9 -7.03 1.84 -23.77
C PHE A 9 -7.90 0.90 -24.60
N GLU A 10 -8.12 1.21 -25.89
CA GLU A 10 -8.76 0.29 -26.82
C GLU A 10 -7.92 -0.97 -27.03
N GLU A 11 -6.61 -0.80 -27.29
CA GLU A 11 -5.63 -1.89 -27.42
C GLU A 11 -5.56 -2.73 -26.14
N LEU A 12 -5.44 -2.10 -24.97
CA LEU A 12 -5.45 -2.79 -23.68
C LEU A 12 -6.75 -3.59 -23.47
N SER A 13 -7.90 -3.03 -23.85
CA SER A 13 -9.18 -3.72 -23.70
C SER A 13 -9.30 -4.94 -24.62
N ALA A 14 -8.74 -4.88 -25.83
CA ALA A 14 -8.71 -6.01 -26.76
C ALA A 14 -7.81 -7.12 -26.20
N LEU A 15 -6.61 -6.76 -25.78
CA LEU A 15 -5.62 -7.67 -25.19
C LEU A 15 -6.11 -8.37 -23.93
N LEU A 16 -6.88 -7.68 -23.07
CA LEU A 16 -7.46 -8.28 -21.87
C LEU A 16 -8.61 -9.26 -22.20
N ARG A 17 -9.41 -8.97 -23.24
CA ARG A 17 -10.47 -9.89 -23.70
C ARG A 17 -9.88 -11.12 -24.38
N GLU A 18 -8.81 -10.97 -25.15
CA GLU A 18 -8.06 -12.09 -25.74
C GLU A 18 -7.47 -13.03 -24.69
N ARG A 19 -7.21 -12.51 -23.49
CA ARG A 19 -6.71 -13.26 -22.32
C ARG A 19 -7.81 -13.77 -21.40
N ASP A 20 -9.03 -13.90 -21.92
CA ASP A 20 -10.23 -14.41 -21.22
C ASP A 20 -10.65 -13.62 -19.97
N MET A 21 -10.26 -12.35 -19.84
CA MET A 21 -10.74 -11.51 -18.74
C MET A 21 -12.24 -11.19 -18.92
N PRO A 22 -13.09 -11.36 -17.87
CA PRO A 22 -14.52 -11.10 -17.97
C PRO A 22 -14.81 -9.66 -18.43
N PRO A 23 -15.75 -9.45 -19.36
CA PRO A 23 -15.97 -8.16 -20.01
C PRO A 23 -16.33 -7.04 -19.02
N ALA A 24 -17.18 -7.33 -18.02
CA ALA A 24 -17.51 -6.38 -16.97
C ALA A 24 -16.30 -5.94 -16.13
N ARG A 25 -15.28 -6.80 -16.01
CA ARG A 25 -14.03 -6.52 -15.30
C ARG A 25 -13.07 -5.69 -16.14
N VAL A 26 -12.98 -5.99 -17.44
CA VAL A 26 -12.21 -5.19 -18.41
C VAL A 26 -12.70 -3.74 -18.39
N ASP A 27 -14.01 -3.53 -18.49
CA ASP A 27 -14.61 -2.19 -18.53
C ASP A 27 -14.39 -1.40 -17.22
N ALA A 28 -14.41 -2.08 -16.07
CA ALA A 28 -14.14 -1.47 -14.77
C ALA A 28 -12.66 -1.06 -14.64
N LEU A 29 -11.73 -1.93 -15.04
CA LEU A 29 -10.28 -1.68 -14.99
C LEU A 29 -9.86 -0.56 -15.93
N VAL A 30 -10.33 -0.56 -17.18
CA VAL A 30 -10.04 0.49 -18.15
C VAL A 30 -10.55 1.84 -17.65
N ARG A 31 -11.73 1.89 -17.03
CA ARG A 31 -12.28 3.12 -16.44
C ARG A 31 -11.44 3.65 -15.28
N GLU A 32 -10.98 2.76 -14.40
CA GLU A 32 -10.13 3.12 -13.26
C GLU A 32 -8.76 3.67 -13.72
N LEU A 33 -8.13 3.01 -14.69
CA LEU A 33 -6.86 3.44 -15.27
C LEU A 33 -7.00 4.74 -16.07
N ALA A 34 -8.12 4.92 -16.78
CA ALA A 34 -8.40 6.16 -17.49
C ALA A 34 -8.61 7.35 -16.54
N ALA A 35 -9.27 7.13 -15.40
CA ALA A 35 -9.42 8.14 -14.36
C ALA A 35 -8.06 8.53 -13.77
N TYR A 36 -7.23 7.55 -13.43
CA TYR A 36 -5.87 7.79 -12.94
C TYR A 36 -5.01 8.55 -13.96
N ALA A 37 -5.08 8.20 -15.25
CA ALA A 37 -4.33 8.87 -16.31
C ALA A 37 -4.74 10.34 -16.53
N VAL A 38 -5.97 10.73 -16.15
CA VAL A 38 -6.41 12.14 -16.14
C VAL A 38 -5.74 12.89 -14.99
N GLU A 39 -5.57 12.24 -13.84
CA GLU A 39 -4.95 12.82 -12.64
C GLU A 39 -3.42 12.92 -12.76
N ALA A 40 -2.77 11.89 -13.28
CA ALA A 40 -1.32 11.78 -13.36
C ALA A 40 -0.67 12.76 -14.37
N ARG A 41 -1.43 13.22 -15.39
CA ARG A 41 -0.97 14.14 -16.46
C ARG A 41 0.34 13.71 -17.15
N SER A 42 0.68 12.43 -17.11
CA SER A 42 1.88 11.81 -17.69
C SER A 42 1.54 11.04 -18.98
N PRO A 43 2.49 10.81 -19.92
CA PRO A 43 2.30 9.92 -21.05
C PRO A 43 2.03 8.48 -20.58
N LEU A 44 1.00 7.84 -21.14
CA LEU A 44 0.56 6.50 -20.69
C LEU A 44 1.65 5.42 -20.80
N VAL A 45 2.43 5.46 -21.88
CA VAL A 45 3.49 4.46 -22.12
C VAL A 45 4.64 4.62 -21.12
N GLU A 46 4.92 5.84 -20.66
CA GLU A 46 5.92 6.08 -19.62
C GLU A 46 5.40 5.65 -18.24
N GLU A 47 4.11 5.89 -17.97
CA GLU A 47 3.49 5.59 -16.68
C GLU A 47 3.19 4.08 -16.51
N PHE A 48 2.71 3.43 -17.56
CA PHE A 48 2.18 2.07 -17.50
C PHE A 48 2.99 1.06 -18.30
N GLY A 49 3.90 1.51 -19.17
CA GLY A 49 4.58 0.66 -20.15
C GLY A 49 3.69 0.31 -21.35
N PRO A 50 4.14 -0.59 -22.23
CA PRO A 50 3.37 -1.08 -23.37
C PRO A 50 2.06 -1.77 -22.94
N ALA A 51 1.00 -1.63 -23.75
CA ALA A 51 -0.32 -2.20 -23.42
C ALA A 51 -0.29 -3.73 -23.27
N GLY A 52 0.53 -4.43 -24.07
CA GLY A 52 0.77 -5.87 -23.95
C GLY A 52 1.31 -6.29 -22.58
N GLU A 53 2.40 -5.67 -22.14
CA GLU A 53 3.02 -5.98 -20.84
C GLU A 53 2.10 -5.62 -19.66
N LEU A 54 1.27 -4.59 -19.83
CA LEU A 54 0.25 -4.27 -18.84
C LEU A 54 -0.86 -5.34 -18.82
N ALA A 55 -1.33 -5.81 -19.97
CA ALA A 55 -2.35 -6.85 -20.08
C ALA A 55 -1.89 -8.17 -19.46
N ASP A 56 -0.63 -8.58 -19.70
CA ASP A 56 -0.02 -9.76 -19.09
C ASP A 56 0.01 -9.64 -17.56
N ARG A 57 0.54 -8.52 -17.04
CA ARG A 57 0.58 -8.27 -15.58
C ARG A 57 -0.82 -8.20 -14.95
N LEU A 58 -1.84 -7.75 -15.67
CA LEU A 58 -3.22 -7.69 -15.18
C LEU A 58 -3.89 -9.07 -15.16
N THR A 59 -3.61 -9.89 -16.15
CA THR A 59 -4.16 -11.25 -16.29
C THR A 59 -3.50 -12.21 -15.30
N ASP A 60 -2.17 -12.17 -15.16
CA ASP A 60 -1.44 -12.97 -14.16
C ASP A 60 -1.94 -12.71 -12.73
N ARG A 61 -2.25 -11.43 -12.44
CA ARG A 61 -2.83 -11.02 -11.16
C ARG A 61 -4.23 -11.60 -10.96
N GLN A 62 -5.04 -11.66 -12.02
CA GLN A 62 -6.37 -12.26 -11.95
C GLN A 62 -6.31 -13.76 -11.71
N SER A 63 -5.41 -14.48 -12.40
CA SER A 63 -5.22 -15.92 -12.21
C SER A 63 -4.73 -16.24 -10.79
N ALA A 64 -3.87 -15.40 -10.23
CA ALA A 64 -3.45 -15.50 -8.83
C ALA A 64 -4.59 -15.21 -7.84
N ASP A 65 -5.47 -14.25 -8.13
CA ASP A 65 -6.63 -13.94 -7.28
C ASP A 65 -7.76 -14.99 -7.41
N ALA A 66 -7.86 -15.69 -8.54
CA ALA A 66 -8.88 -16.72 -8.79
C ALA A 66 -8.56 -18.07 -8.12
N ALA A 67 -7.28 -18.40 -7.92
CA ALA A 67 -6.85 -19.60 -7.21
C ALA A 67 -7.19 -19.57 -5.71
N ASP A 68 -7.42 -18.39 -5.14
CA ASP A 68 -7.79 -18.15 -3.74
C ASP A 68 -9.23 -17.60 -3.60
N GLY A 69 -10.17 -18.10 -4.41
CA GLY A 69 -11.57 -17.65 -4.38
C GLY A 69 -12.22 -17.80 -2.98
N PRO A 70 -12.92 -16.78 -2.44
CA PRO A 70 -13.47 -16.81 -1.09
C PRO A 70 -14.54 -17.91 -0.94
N GLU A 71 -14.44 -18.69 0.13
CA GLU A 71 -15.48 -19.62 0.56
C GLU A 71 -16.83 -18.90 0.70
N ALA A 72 -17.92 -19.59 0.32
CA ALA A 72 -19.27 -19.05 0.32
C ALA A 72 -19.68 -18.56 1.73
N GLY A 73 -19.62 -17.25 1.96
CA GLY A 73 -20.01 -16.61 3.23
C GLY A 73 -18.97 -15.63 3.80
N ALA A 74 -17.74 -15.62 3.29
CA ALA A 74 -16.72 -14.68 3.72
C ALA A 74 -16.75 -13.37 2.93
N GLU A 75 -16.57 -12.24 3.62
CA GLU A 75 -16.35 -10.94 2.97
C GLU A 75 -14.86 -10.71 2.77
N THR A 76 -14.45 -10.39 1.54
CA THR A 76 -13.07 -9.99 1.23
C THR A 76 -12.99 -8.48 1.00
N TRP A 77 -12.03 -7.83 1.62
CA TRP A 77 -11.78 -6.40 1.46
C TRP A 77 -10.29 -6.10 1.39
N VAL A 78 -9.88 -5.34 0.37
CA VAL A 78 -8.49 -4.97 0.12
C VAL A 78 -8.32 -3.48 0.32
N TRP A 79 -7.32 -3.08 1.12
CA TRP A 79 -7.02 -1.68 1.39
C TRP A 79 -5.53 -1.42 1.59
N THR A 80 -5.13 -0.17 1.51
CA THR A 80 -3.75 0.28 1.77
C THR A 80 -3.74 1.54 2.63
N ALA A 81 -2.64 1.74 3.34
CA ALA A 81 -2.40 2.94 4.12
C ALA A 81 -0.92 3.29 4.16
N ASP A 82 -0.65 4.53 4.59
CA ASP A 82 0.72 4.90 4.93
C ASP A 82 1.20 4.25 6.24
N ALA A 83 2.53 4.13 6.36
CA ALA A 83 3.20 3.51 7.50
C ALA A 83 2.96 4.21 8.85
N LEU A 84 2.37 5.43 8.86
CA LEU A 84 2.03 6.16 10.09
C LEU A 84 0.62 5.79 10.59
N GLN A 85 -0.28 5.40 9.68
CA GLN A 85 -1.66 5.08 10.01
C GLN A 85 -1.96 3.58 10.05
N GLU A 86 -1.18 2.77 9.33
CA GLU A 86 -1.48 1.34 9.13
C GLU A 86 -1.73 0.59 10.43
N VAL A 87 -0.92 0.77 11.49
CA VAL A 87 -1.08 0.06 12.77
C VAL A 87 -2.41 0.42 13.45
N ARG A 88 -2.76 1.71 13.45
CA ARG A 88 -4.03 2.18 14.04
C ARG A 88 -5.25 1.68 13.26
N LEU A 89 -5.11 1.58 11.94
CA LEU A 89 -6.16 1.06 11.06
C LEU A 89 -6.30 -0.46 11.24
N LEU A 90 -5.18 -1.18 11.36
CA LEU A 90 -5.16 -2.61 11.67
C LEU A 90 -5.86 -2.89 13.01
N GLU A 91 -5.50 -2.19 14.09
CA GLU A 91 -6.19 -2.31 15.39
C GLU A 91 -7.69 -2.05 15.28
N ARG A 92 -8.06 -0.97 14.58
CA ARG A 92 -9.47 -0.60 14.37
C ARG A 92 -10.22 -1.68 13.62
N PHE A 93 -9.71 -2.14 12.49
CA PHE A 93 -10.40 -3.12 11.64
C PHE A 93 -10.37 -4.52 12.25
N GLY A 94 -9.30 -4.88 12.97
CA GLY A 94 -9.23 -6.09 13.79
C GLY A 94 -10.30 -6.14 14.87
N GLY A 95 -10.54 -5.03 15.57
CA GLY A 95 -11.64 -4.90 16.53
C GLY A 95 -13.05 -5.00 15.89
N GLN A 96 -13.16 -4.80 14.58
CA GLN A 96 -14.40 -4.96 13.79
C GLN A 96 -14.56 -6.35 13.18
N GLY A 97 -13.57 -7.22 13.41
CA GLY A 97 -13.56 -8.61 12.98
C GLY A 97 -12.94 -8.86 11.61
N TRP A 98 -12.19 -7.90 11.07
CA TRP A 98 -11.41 -8.11 9.85
C TRP A 98 -10.09 -8.79 10.20
N GLU A 99 -9.89 -9.98 9.63
CA GLU A 99 -8.66 -10.73 9.63
C GLU A 99 -7.81 -10.31 8.42
N VAL A 100 -6.53 -9.99 8.60
CA VAL A 100 -5.58 -9.87 7.48
C VAL A 100 -5.10 -11.26 7.11
N GLU A 101 -5.43 -11.72 5.92
CA GLU A 101 -4.95 -13.01 5.42
C GLU A 101 -3.53 -12.88 4.88
N ARG A 102 -3.30 -11.84 4.07
CA ARG A 102 -2.01 -11.58 3.45
C ARG A 102 -1.78 -10.09 3.19
N LEU A 103 -0.52 -9.72 3.06
CA LEU A 103 -0.12 -8.52 2.32
C LEU A 103 0.23 -8.91 0.89
N ASP A 104 -0.29 -8.14 -0.06
CA ASP A 104 0.13 -8.28 -1.44
C ASP A 104 1.49 -7.60 -1.71
N ARG A 105 2.05 -7.84 -2.89
CA ARG A 105 3.36 -7.30 -3.29
C ARG A 105 3.39 -5.76 -3.38
N LEU A 106 2.23 -5.11 -3.44
CA LEU A 106 2.10 -3.65 -3.48
C LEU A 106 1.94 -3.04 -2.08
N GLY A 107 1.95 -3.86 -1.01
CA GLY A 107 1.74 -3.39 0.35
C GLY A 107 0.27 -3.13 0.67
N ARG A 108 -0.66 -3.80 -0.01
CA ARG A 108 -2.09 -3.74 0.28
C ARG A 108 -2.46 -4.92 1.17
N PHE A 109 -3.24 -4.63 2.20
CA PHE A 109 -3.77 -5.61 3.14
C PHE A 109 -5.00 -6.28 2.54
N VAL A 110 -4.92 -7.59 2.34
CA VAL A 110 -6.05 -8.42 1.94
C VAL A 110 -6.70 -8.94 3.20
N CYS A 111 -7.90 -8.44 3.48
CA CYS A 111 -8.64 -8.79 4.68
C CYS A 111 -9.83 -9.69 4.35
N ARG A 112 -10.12 -10.63 5.25
CA ARG A 112 -11.31 -11.47 5.24
C ARG A 112 -12.10 -11.25 6.54
N ARG A 113 -13.41 -11.39 6.46
CA ARG A 113 -14.28 -11.45 7.63
C ARG A 113 -15.30 -12.55 7.47
N ASP A 114 -15.33 -13.46 8.45
CA ASP A 114 -16.39 -14.44 8.60
C ASP A 114 -17.69 -13.73 9.06
N ARG A 115 -18.78 -13.95 8.30
CA ARG A 115 -20.11 -13.40 8.62
C ARG A 115 -20.83 -14.17 9.73
N GLN A 116 -20.58 -15.46 9.86
CA GLN A 116 -21.25 -16.33 10.82
C GLN A 116 -20.59 -16.23 12.19
N HIS A 117 -19.26 -16.17 12.22
CA HIS A 117 -18.48 -16.13 13.46
C HIS A 117 -17.39 -15.05 13.44
N PRO A 118 -17.76 -13.75 13.41
CA PRO A 118 -16.78 -12.67 13.41
C PRO A 118 -15.99 -12.66 14.73
N LEU A 119 -14.67 -12.81 14.64
CA LEU A 119 -13.73 -12.79 15.76
C LEU A 119 -12.91 -11.51 15.71
N ARG A 120 -12.59 -10.94 16.88
CA ARG A 120 -11.64 -9.84 16.98
C ARG A 120 -10.20 -10.31 16.77
N TRP A 121 -9.41 -9.43 16.16
CA TRP A 121 -8.00 -9.67 15.84
C TRP A 121 -7.12 -8.57 16.42
N ALA A 122 -6.02 -8.99 17.04
CA ALA A 122 -4.92 -8.12 17.43
C ALA A 122 -3.84 -8.17 16.35
N TYR A 123 -3.17 -7.03 16.12
CA TYR A 123 -2.10 -6.90 15.15
C TYR A 123 -0.85 -6.33 15.79
N ARG A 124 0.30 -6.74 15.28
CA ARG A 124 1.62 -6.25 15.71
C ARG A 124 2.52 -6.08 14.50
N ARG A 125 3.23 -4.95 14.44
CA ARG A 125 4.23 -4.66 13.41
C ARG A 125 5.60 -4.64 14.05
N GLU A 126 6.54 -5.37 13.46
CA GLU A 126 7.94 -5.39 13.88
C GLU A 126 8.85 -5.00 12.73
N ALA A 127 9.87 -4.19 12.99
CA ALA A 127 10.91 -3.89 12.02
C ALA A 127 11.97 -4.98 12.11
N ALA A 128 12.12 -5.77 11.05
CA ALA A 128 13.04 -6.90 11.05
C ALA A 128 13.70 -7.07 9.68
N GLY A 129 15.04 -7.14 9.69
CA GLY A 129 15.82 -7.50 8.52
C GLY A 129 15.56 -8.96 8.09
N PRO A 130 15.88 -9.34 6.84
CA PRO A 130 15.57 -10.67 6.30
C PRO A 130 16.00 -11.85 7.19
N ARG A 131 17.20 -11.76 7.79
CA ARG A 131 17.78 -12.80 8.67
C ARG A 131 17.18 -12.85 10.07
N GLU A 132 16.57 -11.77 10.54
CA GLU A 132 16.00 -11.67 11.89
C GLU A 132 14.54 -12.12 11.94
N ARG A 133 13.86 -12.12 10.78
CA ARG A 133 12.44 -12.46 10.66
C ARG A 133 12.12 -13.85 11.18
N GLU A 134 12.89 -14.87 10.81
CA GLU A 134 12.63 -16.25 11.25
C GLU A 134 12.72 -16.38 12.77
N ARG A 135 13.74 -15.75 13.39
CA ARG A 135 13.89 -15.72 14.85
C ARG A 135 12.72 -15.00 15.52
N LEU A 136 12.29 -13.90 14.92
CA LEU A 136 11.19 -13.09 15.42
C LEU A 136 9.85 -13.84 15.30
N THR A 137 9.61 -14.53 14.19
CA THR A 137 8.45 -15.42 14.00
C THR A 137 8.45 -16.53 15.04
N GLY A 138 9.58 -17.21 15.25
CA GLY A 138 9.67 -18.29 16.26
C GLY A 138 9.37 -17.80 17.68
N ARG A 139 9.90 -16.63 18.06
CA ARG A 139 9.62 -16.01 19.37
C ARG A 139 8.16 -15.58 19.50
N LEU A 140 7.57 -15.01 18.45
CA LEU A 140 6.19 -14.52 18.51
C LEU A 140 5.16 -15.64 18.41
N ALA A 141 5.50 -16.76 17.76
CA ALA A 141 4.66 -17.94 17.71
C ALA A 141 4.38 -18.53 19.11
N THR A 142 5.33 -18.46 20.05
CA THR A 142 5.11 -18.93 21.44
C THR A 142 4.10 -18.06 22.21
N GLU A 143 3.92 -16.80 21.80
CA GLU A 143 2.92 -15.87 22.31
C GLU A 143 1.58 -15.94 21.54
N GLY A 144 1.44 -16.88 20.60
CA GLY A 144 0.27 -17.10 19.77
C GLY A 144 0.11 -16.12 18.61
N TRP A 145 1.19 -15.42 18.21
CA TRP A 145 1.17 -14.56 17.04
C TRP A 145 1.56 -15.32 15.77
N GLU A 146 0.83 -15.08 14.71
CA GLU A 146 1.04 -15.68 13.39
C GLU A 146 1.48 -14.62 12.38
N PRO A 147 2.43 -14.92 11.49
CA PRO A 147 2.83 -13.99 10.44
C PRO A 147 1.70 -13.80 9.41
N CYS A 148 1.38 -12.55 9.06
CA CYS A 148 0.36 -12.24 8.04
C CYS A 148 0.92 -11.49 6.82
N GLY A 149 2.22 -11.19 6.81
CA GLY A 149 2.89 -10.65 5.63
C GLY A 149 4.06 -9.76 5.96
N VAL A 150 4.74 -9.30 4.91
CA VAL A 150 5.92 -8.47 5.01
C VAL A 150 5.83 -7.36 3.96
N TRP A 151 6.19 -6.14 4.34
CA TRP A 151 6.32 -5.02 3.42
C TRP A 151 7.54 -4.17 3.75
N GLY A 152 8.51 -4.15 2.83
CA GLY A 152 9.79 -3.50 3.04
C GLY A 152 10.52 -4.05 4.28
N PRO A 153 10.88 -3.20 5.27
CA PRO A 153 11.53 -3.63 6.52
C PRO A 153 10.54 -4.15 7.57
N PHE A 154 9.23 -4.05 7.33
CA PHE A 154 8.21 -4.38 8.32
C PHE A 154 7.65 -5.78 8.12
N ALA A 155 7.58 -6.54 9.21
CA ALA A 155 6.86 -7.79 9.31
C ALA A 155 5.58 -7.57 10.13
N TYR A 156 4.48 -8.12 9.65
CA TYR A 156 3.17 -8.02 10.28
C TYR A 156 2.76 -9.36 10.86
N PHE A 157 2.24 -9.29 12.08
CA PHE A 157 1.75 -10.42 12.83
C PHE A 157 0.31 -10.17 13.25
N LYS A 158 -0.48 -11.24 13.27
CA LYS A 158 -1.86 -11.24 13.73
C LYS A 158 -2.03 -12.26 14.85
N ARG A 159 -3.03 -12.06 15.69
CA ARG A 159 -3.43 -13.03 16.70
C ARG A 159 -4.93 -12.91 16.93
N PRO A 160 -5.69 -14.02 16.95
CA PRO A 160 -7.09 -13.95 17.33
C PRO A 160 -7.19 -13.56 18.81
N GLU A 161 -8.00 -12.54 19.14
CA GLU A 161 -8.20 -12.15 20.54
C GLU A 161 -8.84 -13.27 21.36
N ALA A 162 -9.48 -14.24 20.70
CA ALA A 162 -10.01 -15.44 21.33
C ALA A 162 -8.93 -16.27 22.02
N ALA A 163 -7.68 -16.24 21.55
CA ALA A 163 -6.56 -16.91 22.19
C ALA A 163 -6.21 -16.32 23.57
N VAL A 164 -6.63 -15.08 23.85
CA VAL A 164 -6.33 -14.36 25.10
C VAL A 164 -7.58 -14.19 25.97
N THR A 165 -8.71 -13.87 25.36
CA THR A 165 -9.97 -13.52 26.06
C THR A 165 -11.07 -14.57 25.91
N GLY A 166 -10.79 -15.67 25.19
CA GLY A 166 -11.74 -16.75 24.96
C GLY A 166 -12.96 -16.32 24.14
N PRO A 167 -14.16 -16.85 24.42
CA PRO A 167 -15.37 -16.59 23.62
C PRO A 167 -15.81 -15.11 23.63
N ALA A 168 -15.32 -14.29 24.56
CA ALA A 168 -15.60 -12.85 24.61
C ALA A 168 -15.05 -12.06 23.41
N ALA A 169 -14.10 -12.64 22.66
CA ALA A 169 -13.58 -12.05 21.43
C ALA A 169 -14.55 -12.13 20.24
N ARG A 170 -15.64 -12.89 20.35
CA ARG A 170 -16.65 -13.00 19.29
C ARG A 170 -17.52 -11.74 19.27
N LEU A 171 -17.67 -11.15 18.09
CA LEU A 171 -18.53 -9.99 17.89
C LEU A 171 -19.99 -10.44 17.71
N SER A 172 -20.89 -9.95 18.57
CA SER A 172 -22.33 -10.24 18.45
C SER A 172 -22.98 -9.53 17.26
N ARG A 173 -22.41 -8.38 16.84
CA ARG A 173 -22.88 -7.62 15.66
C ARG A 173 -21.71 -6.86 15.02
N PRO A 174 -21.12 -7.38 13.93
CA PRO A 174 -20.03 -6.67 13.25
C PRO A 174 -20.56 -5.42 12.52
N PRO A 175 -19.80 -4.31 12.49
CA PRO A 175 -20.20 -3.11 11.75
C PRO A 175 -20.18 -3.33 10.23
N ALA A 176 -20.87 -2.46 9.48
CA ALA A 176 -20.92 -2.52 8.02
C ALA A 176 -19.50 -2.47 7.40
N PRO A 177 -19.27 -3.15 6.27
CA PRO A 177 -17.95 -3.20 5.65
C PRO A 177 -17.47 -1.80 5.24
N PRO A 178 -16.16 -1.49 5.43
CA PRO A 178 -15.61 -0.21 5.01
C PRO A 178 -15.69 -0.03 3.49
N ARG A 179 -16.16 1.14 3.04
CA ARG A 179 -16.21 1.47 1.61
C ARG A 179 -14.88 1.97 1.04
N ARG A 180 -14.08 2.62 1.89
CA ARG A 180 -12.83 3.29 1.49
C ARG A 180 -11.68 2.27 1.46
N ARG A 181 -10.85 2.31 0.41
CA ARG A 181 -9.73 1.37 0.20
C ARG A 181 -8.33 1.99 0.37
N VAL A 182 -8.25 3.31 0.53
CA VAL A 182 -6.97 4.03 0.56
C VAL A 182 -6.98 5.04 1.71
N TYR A 183 -5.99 4.94 2.61
CA TYR A 183 -5.88 5.78 3.80
C TYR A 183 -4.48 6.41 3.89
N PHE A 184 -4.36 7.63 3.38
CA PHE A 184 -3.16 8.44 3.53
C PHE A 184 -3.39 9.60 4.50
N ALA A 185 -2.42 9.85 5.37
CA ALA A 185 -2.40 11.00 6.25
C ALA A 185 -2.34 12.29 5.41
N PRO A 186 -3.24 13.27 5.64
CA PRO A 186 -3.23 14.53 4.90
C PRO A 186 -1.88 15.25 4.99
N ARG A 187 -1.23 15.19 6.17
CA ARG A 187 0.11 15.75 6.39
C ARG A 187 1.16 15.09 5.51
N LEU A 188 1.11 13.77 5.34
CA LEU A 188 2.05 13.05 4.49
C LEU A 188 1.87 13.44 3.02
N CYS A 189 0.62 13.52 2.55
CA CYS A 189 0.31 14.01 1.21
C CYS A 189 0.85 15.42 0.99
N VAL A 190 0.63 16.34 1.94
CA VAL A 190 1.14 17.72 1.86
C VAL A 190 2.67 17.74 1.84
N THR A 191 3.34 16.96 2.70
CA THR A 191 4.81 16.89 2.69
C THR A 191 5.37 16.29 1.40
N LEU A 192 4.72 15.27 0.83
CA LEU A 192 5.14 14.68 -0.44
C LEU A 192 4.98 15.67 -1.59
N VAL A 193 3.83 16.35 -1.67
CA VAL A 193 3.58 17.40 -2.68
C VAL A 193 4.59 18.53 -2.54
N ALA A 194 4.87 18.99 -1.32
CA ALA A 194 5.87 20.03 -1.07
C ALA A 194 7.29 19.57 -1.50
N SER A 195 7.69 18.34 -1.17
CA SER A 195 8.99 17.78 -1.57
C SER A 195 9.12 17.66 -3.09
N VAL A 196 8.06 17.22 -3.78
CA VAL A 196 8.04 17.16 -5.26
C VAL A 196 8.12 18.56 -5.85
N LEU A 197 7.39 19.53 -5.30
CA LEU A 197 7.47 20.93 -5.75
C LEU A 197 8.89 21.49 -5.59
N VAL A 198 9.54 21.24 -4.45
CA VAL A 198 10.94 21.64 -4.23
C VAL A 198 11.86 20.96 -5.24
N ALA A 199 11.71 19.65 -5.48
CA ALA A 199 12.51 18.93 -6.46
C ALA A 199 12.33 19.48 -7.88
N VAL A 200 11.08 19.77 -8.29
CA VAL A 200 10.76 20.36 -9.60
C VAL A 200 11.36 21.77 -9.73
N VAL A 201 11.27 22.59 -8.68
CA VAL A 201 11.89 23.92 -8.64
C VAL A 201 13.41 23.80 -8.78
N MET A 202 14.06 22.89 -8.05
CA MET A 202 15.49 22.65 -8.14
C MET A 202 15.93 22.20 -9.54
N VAL A 203 15.20 21.27 -10.17
CA VAL A 203 15.47 20.82 -11.54
C VAL A 203 15.29 21.96 -12.53
N ARG A 204 14.24 22.77 -12.39
CA ARG A 204 14.01 23.93 -13.28
C ARG A 204 15.08 25.00 -13.11
N LEU A 205 15.45 25.36 -11.88
CA LEU A 205 16.54 26.32 -11.64
C LEU A 205 17.86 25.84 -12.21
N GLY A 206 18.17 24.54 -12.08
CA GLY A 206 19.36 23.93 -12.69
C GLY A 206 19.31 23.92 -14.21
N ALA A 207 18.13 23.72 -14.81
CA ALA A 207 17.95 23.73 -16.27
C ALA A 207 17.94 25.14 -16.87
N SER A 208 17.52 26.16 -16.11
CA SER A 208 17.54 27.57 -16.53
C SER A 208 18.86 28.29 -16.24
N GLY A 209 19.79 27.66 -15.52
CA GLY A 209 21.10 28.21 -15.19
C GLY A 209 22.12 27.97 -16.30
N THR A 210 22.21 28.89 -17.25
CA THR A 210 23.39 29.04 -18.11
C THR A 210 24.57 29.54 -17.27
N GLY A 211 25.60 28.70 -17.09
CA GLY A 211 26.99 29.05 -16.79
C GLY A 211 27.28 30.03 -15.63
N SER A 212 27.69 29.50 -14.48
CA SER A 212 28.87 30.02 -13.76
C SER A 212 29.32 29.01 -12.70
N THR A 213 30.63 28.85 -12.56
CA THR A 213 31.34 27.82 -11.80
C THR A 213 31.39 28.10 -10.28
N ASP A 214 31.66 27.01 -9.55
CA ASP A 214 32.35 26.91 -8.24
C ASP A 214 31.61 27.15 -6.91
N GLY A 215 31.65 26.11 -6.07
CA GLY A 215 31.56 26.17 -4.60
C GLY A 215 30.17 26.28 -3.97
N GLU A 216 29.35 27.24 -4.39
CA GLU A 216 28.15 27.64 -3.64
C GLU A 216 26.96 26.69 -3.82
N THR A 217 26.86 26.03 -4.99
CA THR A 217 25.82 25.04 -5.29
C THR A 217 26.01 23.73 -4.54
N LEU A 218 27.25 23.31 -4.28
CA LEU A 218 27.55 22.14 -3.44
C LEU A 218 27.26 22.43 -1.96
N ALA A 219 27.58 23.64 -1.48
CA ALA A 219 27.24 24.07 -0.13
C ALA A 219 25.72 24.12 0.08
N GLY A 220 24.96 24.67 -0.89
CA GLY A 220 23.50 24.68 -0.84
C GLY A 220 22.86 23.28 -0.88
N ALA A 221 23.39 22.39 -1.72
CA ALA A 221 22.94 20.99 -1.78
C ALA A 221 23.22 20.23 -0.49
N LEU A 222 24.40 20.41 0.12
CA LEU A 222 24.77 19.77 1.39
C LEU A 222 23.98 20.32 2.58
N VAL A 223 23.67 21.62 2.61
CA VAL A 223 22.80 22.21 3.65
C VAL A 223 21.36 21.73 3.48
N GLY A 224 20.86 21.60 2.26
CA GLY A 224 19.55 21.00 1.98
C GLY A 224 19.46 19.52 2.40
N LEU A 225 20.49 18.73 2.10
CA LEU A 225 20.59 17.32 2.51
C LEU A 225 20.74 17.16 4.02
N ALA A 226 21.53 18.03 4.68
CA ALA A 226 21.70 18.02 6.12
C ALA A 226 20.42 18.47 6.84
N ALA A 227 19.72 19.50 6.36
CA ALA A 227 18.45 19.96 6.92
C ALA A 227 17.32 18.92 6.72
N GLY A 228 17.23 18.34 5.52
CA GLY A 228 16.29 17.25 5.23
C GLY A 228 16.59 15.98 6.03
N GLY A 229 17.87 15.62 6.16
CA GLY A 229 18.33 14.50 6.97
C GLY A 229 18.09 14.70 8.47
N LEU A 230 18.29 15.91 8.99
CA LEU A 230 18.03 16.25 10.40
C LEU A 230 16.53 16.27 10.73
N LEU A 231 15.68 16.73 9.81
CA LEU A 231 14.23 16.67 9.96
C LEU A 231 13.72 15.22 9.85
N GLY A 232 14.22 14.44 8.89
CA GLY A 232 13.94 13.01 8.76
C GLY A 232 14.38 12.21 9.99
N ALA A 233 15.58 12.49 10.51
CA ALA A 233 16.12 11.86 11.71
C ALA A 233 15.36 12.29 12.98
N ARG A 234 14.89 13.54 13.09
CA ARG A 234 14.04 13.97 14.22
C ARG A 234 12.67 13.31 14.18
N VAL A 235 12.07 13.18 13.00
CA VAL A 235 10.79 12.47 12.83
C VAL A 235 10.97 10.99 13.18
N TRP A 236 12.01 10.34 12.67
CA TRP A 236 12.36 8.96 13.01
C TRP A 236 12.60 8.76 14.51
N LYS A 237 13.41 9.62 15.13
CA LYS A 237 13.77 9.53 16.56
C LYS A 237 12.60 9.88 17.49
N SER A 238 11.63 10.67 17.02
CA SER A 238 10.37 10.94 17.74
C SER A 238 9.36 9.80 17.60
N ALA A 239 9.36 9.08 16.47
CA ALA A 239 8.57 7.89 16.25
C ALA A 239 9.12 6.70 17.04
N SER A 240 10.45 6.57 17.16
CA SER A 240 11.09 5.49 17.92
C SER A 240 10.98 5.67 19.44
N ARG A 241 11.04 6.91 19.96
CA ARG A 241 10.89 7.17 21.41
C ARG A 241 9.49 6.92 21.96
N LYS A 242 8.46 6.88 21.11
CA LYS A 242 7.09 6.50 21.51
C LYS A 242 6.86 4.99 21.50
N HIS A 243 7.88 4.17 21.25
CA HIS A 243 7.81 2.70 21.25
C HIS A 243 8.68 2.07 22.35
N SER A 244 9.17 2.87 23.32
CA SER A 244 9.94 2.38 24.47
C SER A 244 9.33 2.79 25.81
N GLY A 245 8.06 3.19 25.82
CA GLY A 245 7.28 3.52 27.01
C GLY A 245 5.94 2.81 26.97
#